data_AF-A0A950WYH8-F1
#
_entry.id   AF-A0A950WYH8-F1
#
_cell.length_a   1.000
_cell.length_b   1.000
_cell.length_c   1.000
_cell.angle_alpha   90.00
_cell.angle_beta   90.00
_cell.angle_gamma   90.00
#
_symmetry.space_group_name_H-M   'P 1'
#
loop_
_entity.id
_entity.type
_entity.pdbx_description
1 polymer ?
#
loop_
_entity_poly.entity_id
_entity_poly.type
_entity_poly.pdbx_seq_one_letter_code
_entity_poly.pdbx_strand_id
1 'polypeptide(L)'
;MLQQTQVARVIPKYHAFLQRFPTPAACAAAPAGDVVRAWAGLGYNRRALNLHATAVAVVQRHDGVLPDDLDALIALPGIGPYTARAVLAFAYERDVGVLDVNAARVVHRTAGRRLPPRAAQIRADELVPPGEGWAWNQAMLDLGATVCTRRAPRCGECPVVAHCAWDGQSADPAPGANRQSTFEGSDRQGRGRLVDALRDGPVAIADVPLVAGWPDDPTRAHRVADSLVADGLAVVSGDALVLP
;
A
#
# COMPACT_ATOMS: atom_id res chain seq x y z
N MET A 1 2.55 5.16 0.87
CA MET A 1 3.73 4.50 1.48
C MET A 1 3.38 3.49 2.57
N LEU A 2 2.44 3.78 3.48
CA LEU A 2 2.08 2.92 4.63
C LEU A 2 1.47 1.55 4.31
N GLN A 3 0.99 1.31 3.09
CA GLN A 3 0.51 -0.03 2.72
C GLN A 3 1.64 -1.06 2.90
N GLN A 4 1.49 -2.06 3.76
CA GLN A 4 2.49 -3.12 3.95
C GLN A 4 3.91 -2.62 4.32
N THR A 5 4.01 -1.42 4.92
CA THR A 5 5.29 -0.87 5.39
C THR A 5 5.06 -0.18 6.74
N GLN A 6 5.90 -0.50 7.73
CA GLN A 6 5.77 0.04 9.09
C GLN A 6 5.99 1.56 9.12
N VAL A 7 5.24 2.24 10.00
CA VAL A 7 5.25 3.70 10.17
C VAL A 7 6.67 4.24 10.36
N ALA A 8 7.44 3.66 11.29
CA ALA A 8 8.81 4.11 11.58
C ALA A 8 9.74 4.10 10.36
N ARG A 9 9.52 3.18 9.42
CA ARG A 9 10.29 3.08 8.17
C ARG A 9 9.80 4.09 7.12
N VAL A 10 8.53 4.47 7.17
CA VAL A 10 7.91 5.41 6.23
C VAL A 10 8.26 6.86 6.56
N ILE A 11 8.27 7.26 7.83
CA ILE A 11 8.47 8.66 8.25
C ILE A 11 9.65 9.36 7.55
N PRO A 12 10.90 8.86 7.63
CA PRO A 12 12.03 9.56 6.99
C PRO A 12 11.91 9.58 5.46
N LYS A 13 11.34 8.54 4.87
CA LYS A 13 11.14 8.44 3.42
C LYS A 13 10.05 9.37 2.92
N TYR A 14 8.98 9.55 3.69
CA TYR A 14 7.90 10.47 3.38
C TYR A 14 8.39 11.92 3.33
N HIS A 15 9.14 12.36 4.35
CA HIS A 15 9.71 13.71 4.36
C HIS A 15 10.67 13.97 3.20
N ALA A 16 11.62 13.05 2.96
CA ALA A 16 12.56 13.17 1.84
C ALA A 16 11.83 13.18 0.48
N PHE A 17 10.78 12.37 0.34
CA PHE A 17 9.97 12.32 -0.87
C PHE A 17 9.25 13.65 -1.14
N LEU A 18 8.62 14.23 -0.12
CA LEU A 18 7.93 15.52 -0.27
C LEU A 18 8.89 16.69 -0.50
N GLN A 19 10.11 16.64 0.04
CA GLN A 19 11.14 17.63 -0.27
C GLN A 19 11.54 17.59 -1.75
N ARG A 20 11.64 16.37 -2.33
CA ARG A 20 12.02 16.18 -3.74
C ARG A 20 10.85 16.42 -4.70
N PHE A 21 9.66 15.98 -4.33
CA PHE A 21 8.44 16.03 -5.14
C PHE A 21 7.29 16.67 -4.35
N PRO A 22 7.31 18.01 -4.16
CA PRO A 22 6.36 18.70 -3.28
C PRO A 22 4.93 18.74 -3.84
N THR A 23 4.75 18.55 -5.14
CA THR A 23 3.43 18.62 -5.81
C THR A 23 3.26 17.45 -6.79
N PRO A 24 2.01 17.11 -7.16
CA PRO A 24 1.75 16.15 -8.24
C PRO A 24 2.47 16.53 -9.54
N ALA A 25 2.49 17.82 -9.90
CA ALA A 25 3.21 18.32 -11.06
C ALA A 25 4.72 18.06 -11.00
N ALA A 26 5.36 18.32 -9.86
CA ALA A 26 6.79 18.04 -9.68
C ALA A 26 7.10 16.54 -9.76
N CYS A 27 6.24 15.70 -9.21
CA CYS A 27 6.36 14.24 -9.31
C CYS A 27 6.17 13.76 -10.76
N ALA A 28 5.15 14.24 -11.46
CA ALA A 28 4.81 13.85 -12.83
C ALA A 28 5.89 14.25 -13.85
N ALA A 29 6.55 15.40 -13.64
CA ALA A 29 7.60 15.90 -14.51
C ALA A 29 8.93 15.13 -14.37
N ALA A 30 9.13 14.40 -13.27
CA ALA A 30 10.34 13.61 -13.04
C ALA A 30 10.31 12.29 -13.84
N PRO A 31 11.48 11.74 -14.22
CA PRO A 31 11.56 10.38 -14.75
C PRO A 31 10.99 9.35 -13.76
N ALA A 32 10.30 8.32 -14.25
CA ALA A 32 9.72 7.30 -13.38
C ALA A 32 10.80 6.60 -12.52
N GLY A 33 11.98 6.35 -13.09
CA GLY A 33 13.15 5.84 -12.39
C GLY A 33 13.58 6.68 -11.19
N ASP A 34 13.42 8.01 -11.24
CA ASP A 34 13.74 8.88 -10.11
C ASP A 34 12.78 8.69 -8.93
N VAL A 35 11.50 8.45 -9.22
CA VAL A 35 10.51 8.09 -8.19
C VAL A 35 10.81 6.71 -7.61
N VAL A 36 11.22 5.75 -8.44
CA VAL A 36 11.67 4.42 -8.00
C VAL A 36 12.93 4.50 -7.10
N ARG A 37 13.87 5.40 -7.41
CA ARG A 37 15.03 5.70 -6.54
C ARG A 37 14.59 6.30 -5.21
N ALA A 38 13.69 7.29 -5.21
CA ALA A 38 13.18 7.89 -3.98
C ALA A 38 12.40 6.89 -3.10
N TRP A 39 11.84 5.83 -3.70
CA TRP A 39 11.14 4.74 -3.01
C TRP A 39 12.08 3.73 -2.32
N ALA A 40 13.40 3.95 -2.37
CA ALA A 40 14.38 3.00 -1.87
C ALA A 40 14.13 2.57 -0.44
N GLY A 41 14.14 1.26 -0.25
CA GLY A 41 13.91 0.65 1.05
C GLY A 41 12.46 0.70 1.54
N LEU A 42 11.44 0.93 0.71
CA LEU A 42 10.03 0.73 1.13
C LEU A 42 9.45 -0.62 0.69
N GLY A 43 10.14 -1.33 -0.21
CA GLY A 43 9.65 -2.56 -0.83
C GLY A 43 8.40 -2.33 -1.71
N TYR A 44 7.93 -3.40 -2.37
CA TYR A 44 6.80 -3.35 -3.30
C TYR A 44 6.94 -2.19 -4.31
N ASN A 45 8.07 -2.17 -5.03
CA ASN A 45 8.54 -1.04 -5.82
C ASN A 45 7.55 -0.59 -6.92
N ARG A 46 6.68 -1.49 -7.42
CA ARG A 46 5.63 -1.15 -8.38
C ARG A 46 4.69 -0.03 -7.89
N ARG A 47 4.55 0.13 -6.56
CA ARG A 47 3.80 1.26 -5.98
C ARG A 47 4.42 2.63 -6.29
N ALA A 48 5.72 2.70 -6.49
CA ALA A 48 6.39 3.94 -6.92
C ALA A 48 5.97 4.32 -8.34
N LEU A 49 5.93 3.34 -9.25
CA LEU A 49 5.45 3.55 -10.62
C LEU A 49 3.98 3.95 -10.65
N ASN A 50 3.14 3.27 -9.86
CA ASN A 50 1.72 3.63 -9.76
C ASN A 50 1.51 5.04 -9.18
N LEU A 51 2.34 5.44 -8.19
CA LEU A 51 2.31 6.79 -7.64
C LEU A 51 2.70 7.83 -8.69
N HIS A 52 3.76 7.58 -9.45
CA HIS A 52 4.17 8.45 -10.56
C HIS A 52 3.08 8.54 -11.64
N ALA A 53 2.54 7.39 -12.08
CA ALA A 53 1.46 7.34 -13.04
C ALA A 53 0.17 8.04 -12.53
N THR A 54 -0.12 7.94 -11.23
CA THR A 54 -1.20 8.71 -10.58
C THR A 54 -0.92 10.21 -10.67
N ALA A 55 0.29 10.66 -10.34
CA ALA A 55 0.66 12.06 -10.42
C ALA A 55 0.51 12.60 -11.85
N VAL A 56 0.95 11.83 -12.86
CA VAL A 56 0.76 12.16 -14.29
C VAL A 56 -0.72 12.26 -14.64
N ALA A 57 -1.54 11.28 -14.25
CA ALA A 57 -2.98 11.28 -14.53
C ALA A 57 -3.70 12.45 -13.85
N VAL A 58 -3.33 12.80 -12.62
CA VAL A 58 -3.88 13.94 -11.87
C VAL A 58 -3.56 15.27 -12.58
N VAL A 59 -2.34 15.45 -13.06
CA VAL A 59 -1.98 16.66 -13.83
C VAL A 59 -2.74 16.74 -15.15
N GLN A 60 -2.86 15.62 -15.88
CA GLN A 60 -3.46 15.61 -17.21
C GLN A 60 -4.99 15.69 -17.22
N ARG A 61 -5.65 15.16 -16.18
CA ARG A 61 -7.11 14.95 -16.18
C ARG A 61 -7.84 15.73 -15.09
N HIS A 62 -7.11 16.26 -14.12
CA HIS A 62 -7.67 16.88 -12.91
C HIS A 62 -6.92 18.15 -12.49
N ASP A 63 -6.25 18.83 -13.42
CA ASP A 63 -5.55 20.11 -13.19
C ASP A 63 -4.56 20.11 -12.01
N GLY A 64 -3.94 18.95 -11.75
CA GLY A 64 -2.97 18.81 -10.67
C GLY A 64 -3.57 18.62 -9.28
N VAL A 65 -4.90 18.51 -9.17
CA VAL A 65 -5.63 18.30 -7.91
C VAL A 65 -6.26 16.91 -7.89
N LEU A 66 -6.14 16.18 -6.78
CA LEU A 66 -6.81 14.89 -6.64
C LEU A 66 -8.33 15.10 -6.68
N PRO A 67 -9.13 14.26 -7.36
CA PRO A 67 -10.57 14.42 -7.34
C PRO A 67 -11.14 14.13 -5.94
N ASP A 68 -12.18 14.86 -5.55
CA ASP A 68 -12.99 14.64 -4.34
C ASP A 68 -14.24 13.80 -4.69
N ASP A 69 -14.00 12.68 -5.36
CA ASP A 69 -15.03 11.72 -5.76
C ASP A 69 -14.45 10.30 -5.71
N LEU A 70 -15.26 9.35 -5.22
CA LEU A 70 -14.80 7.99 -4.98
C LEU A 70 -14.44 7.26 -6.28
N ASP A 71 -15.31 7.33 -7.29
CA ASP A 71 -15.13 6.60 -8.54
C ASP A 71 -13.99 7.22 -9.36
N ALA A 72 -13.88 8.54 -9.37
CA ALA A 72 -12.77 9.26 -10.00
C ALA A 72 -11.42 8.92 -9.35
N LEU A 73 -11.36 8.82 -8.02
CA LEU A 73 -10.15 8.39 -7.32
C LEU A 73 -9.79 6.93 -7.67
N ILE A 74 -10.77 6.03 -7.70
CA ILE A 74 -10.55 4.61 -8.05
C ILE A 74 -10.07 4.46 -9.51
N ALA A 75 -10.47 5.36 -10.40
CA ALA A 75 -10.02 5.36 -11.78
C ALA A 75 -8.53 5.74 -11.93
N LEU A 76 -7.88 6.27 -10.89
CA LEU A 76 -6.46 6.62 -10.93
C LEU A 76 -5.54 5.37 -10.81
N PRO A 77 -4.38 5.35 -11.52
CA PRO A 77 -3.48 4.20 -11.54
C PRO A 77 -3.00 3.74 -10.15
N GLY A 78 -3.43 2.55 -9.73
CA GLY A 78 -2.99 1.95 -8.46
C GLY A 78 -3.66 2.53 -7.21
N ILE A 79 -4.71 3.34 -7.37
CA ILE A 79 -5.62 3.70 -6.29
C ILE A 79 -6.77 2.68 -6.27
N GLY A 80 -6.77 1.82 -5.25
CA GLY A 80 -7.89 0.93 -4.97
C GLY A 80 -8.90 1.55 -3.99
N PRO A 81 -10.04 0.88 -3.72
CA PRO A 81 -11.13 1.40 -2.88
C PRO A 81 -10.68 1.90 -1.50
N TYR A 82 -9.76 1.17 -0.85
CA TYR A 82 -9.18 1.59 0.43
C TYR A 82 -8.46 2.94 0.33
N THR A 83 -7.63 3.13 -0.70
CA THR A 83 -6.82 4.34 -0.83
C THR A 83 -7.67 5.54 -1.24
N ALA A 84 -8.65 5.32 -2.12
CA ALA A 84 -9.61 6.35 -2.50
C ALA A 84 -10.38 6.86 -1.27
N ARG A 85 -10.94 5.94 -0.46
CA ARG A 85 -11.64 6.30 0.78
C ARG A 85 -10.74 6.97 1.81
N ALA A 86 -9.49 6.53 1.93
CA ALA A 86 -8.52 7.20 2.80
C ALA A 86 -8.21 8.65 2.34
N VAL A 87 -8.12 8.90 1.02
CA VAL A 87 -7.96 10.27 0.49
C VAL A 87 -9.20 11.10 0.81
N LEU A 88 -10.40 10.59 0.54
CA LEU A 88 -11.65 11.28 0.86
C LEU A 88 -11.77 11.61 2.35
N ALA A 89 -11.48 10.66 3.24
CA ALA A 89 -11.60 10.85 4.68
C ALA A 89 -10.52 11.79 5.26
N PHE A 90 -9.27 11.69 4.80
CA PHE A 90 -8.15 12.40 5.44
C PHE A 90 -7.73 13.70 4.75
N ALA A 91 -7.97 13.85 3.45
CA ALA A 91 -7.65 15.07 2.71
C ALA A 91 -8.89 15.95 2.46
N TYR A 92 -10.05 15.32 2.25
CA TYR A 92 -11.32 16.02 1.99
C TYR A 92 -12.31 15.97 3.14
N GLU A 93 -11.96 15.30 4.24
CA GLU A 93 -12.79 15.17 5.45
C GLU A 93 -14.22 14.68 5.17
N ARG A 94 -14.39 13.84 4.14
CA ARG A 94 -15.67 13.24 3.81
C ARG A 94 -16.03 12.15 4.83
N ASP A 95 -17.33 12.07 5.13
CA ASP A 95 -17.89 11.06 6.03
C ASP A 95 -18.00 9.69 5.34
N VAL A 96 -16.84 9.07 5.09
CA VAL A 96 -16.72 7.75 4.47
C VAL A 96 -15.90 6.82 5.36
N GLY A 97 -16.33 5.56 5.49
CA GLY A 97 -15.61 4.57 6.28
C GLY A 97 -14.36 4.05 5.56
N VAL A 98 -13.23 4.00 6.27
CA VAL A 98 -11.94 3.48 5.79
C VAL A 98 -11.67 2.12 6.43
N LEU A 99 -11.59 1.08 5.61
CA LEU A 99 -11.37 -0.30 6.09
C LEU A 99 -10.02 -0.86 5.63
N ASP A 100 -9.03 -0.79 6.52
CA ASP A 100 -7.87 -1.69 6.43
C ASP A 100 -8.21 -3.05 7.08
N VAL A 101 -7.24 -3.97 7.12
CA VAL A 101 -7.42 -5.29 7.74
C VAL A 101 -7.70 -5.22 9.25
N ASN A 102 -7.35 -4.11 9.91
CA ASN A 102 -7.55 -3.90 11.34
C ASN A 102 -8.93 -3.33 11.63
N ALA A 103 -9.32 -2.26 10.96
CA ALA A 103 -10.66 -1.68 11.05
C ALA A 103 -11.73 -2.67 10.59
N ALA A 104 -11.50 -3.44 9.52
CA ALA A 104 -12.43 -4.49 9.08
C ALA A 104 -12.67 -5.55 10.16
N ARG A 105 -11.63 -5.91 10.93
CA ARG A 105 -11.77 -6.84 12.06
C ARG A 105 -12.65 -6.26 13.17
N VAL A 106 -12.51 -4.98 13.50
CA VAL A 106 -13.41 -4.30 14.45
C VAL A 106 -14.86 -4.36 13.96
N VAL A 107 -15.09 -4.09 12.67
CA VAL A 107 -16.43 -4.15 12.07
C VAL A 107 -17.03 -5.56 12.13
N HIS A 108 -16.26 -6.62 11.85
CA HIS A 108 -16.73 -8.00 11.96
C HIS A 108 -17.05 -8.39 13.41
N ARG A 109 -16.20 -8.02 14.36
CA ARG A 109 -16.38 -8.34 15.78
C ARG A 109 -17.56 -7.60 16.39
N THR A 110 -17.71 -6.31 16.11
CA THR A 110 -18.89 -5.56 16.57
C THR A 110 -20.18 -6.06 15.96
N ALA A 111 -20.14 -6.60 14.73
CA ALA A 111 -21.29 -7.27 14.11
C ALA A 111 -21.55 -8.69 14.63
N GLY A 112 -20.61 -9.29 15.38
CA GLY A 112 -20.70 -10.66 15.89
C GLY A 112 -20.64 -11.74 14.79
N ARG A 113 -20.38 -11.36 13.54
CA ARG A 113 -20.36 -12.26 12.39
C ARG A 113 -19.49 -11.73 11.26
N ARG A 114 -19.02 -12.65 10.42
CA ARG A 114 -18.34 -12.28 9.18
C ARG A 114 -19.34 -11.59 8.25
N LEU A 115 -18.97 -10.43 7.74
CA LEU A 115 -19.74 -9.67 6.77
C LEU A 115 -19.13 -9.87 5.37
N PRO A 116 -19.94 -9.99 4.31
CA PRO A 116 -19.45 -9.85 2.95
C PRO A 116 -18.76 -8.48 2.76
N PRO A 117 -17.75 -8.35 1.87
CA PRO A 117 -16.98 -7.11 1.72
C PRO A 117 -17.84 -5.85 1.54
N ARG A 118 -18.87 -5.92 0.69
CA ARG A 118 -19.80 -4.80 0.47
C ARG A 118 -20.58 -4.42 1.73
N ALA A 119 -21.07 -5.41 2.48
CA ALA A 119 -21.83 -5.17 3.72
C ALA A 119 -20.93 -4.63 4.84
N ALA A 120 -19.67 -5.08 4.90
CA ALA A 120 -18.69 -4.51 5.83
C ALA A 120 -18.44 -3.03 5.52
N GLN A 121 -18.29 -2.68 4.23
CA GLN A 121 -18.09 -1.30 3.82
C GLN A 121 -19.31 -0.42 4.11
N ILE A 122 -20.53 -0.88 3.80
CA ILE A 122 -21.77 -0.15 4.13
C ILE A 122 -21.85 0.13 5.63
N ARG A 123 -21.63 -0.90 6.46
CA ARG A 123 -21.62 -0.75 7.92
C ARG A 123 -20.55 0.24 8.38
N ALA A 124 -19.37 0.25 7.76
CA ALA A 124 -18.32 1.19 8.11
C ALA A 124 -18.71 2.64 7.77
N ASP A 125 -19.40 2.84 6.64
CA ASP A 125 -19.92 4.15 6.24
C ASP A 125 -21.02 4.62 7.21
N GLU A 126 -21.94 3.75 7.61
CA GLU A 126 -23.01 4.04 8.58
C GLU A 126 -22.49 4.39 9.99
N LEU A 127 -21.29 3.96 10.34
CA LEU A 127 -20.68 4.21 11.65
C LEU A 127 -20.00 5.58 11.74
N VAL A 128 -19.73 6.25 10.63
CA VAL A 128 -19.05 7.55 10.63
C VAL A 128 -20.04 8.64 11.05
N PRO A 129 -19.81 9.35 12.17
CA PRO A 129 -20.65 10.49 12.53
C PRO A 129 -20.51 11.63 11.50
N PRO A 130 -21.60 12.35 11.18
CA PRO A 130 -21.52 13.48 10.26
C PRO A 130 -20.51 14.54 10.71
N GLY A 131 -19.60 14.93 9.81
CA GLY A 131 -18.54 15.90 10.08
C GLY A 131 -17.35 15.35 10.89
N GLU A 132 -17.32 14.05 11.19
CA GLU A 132 -16.24 13.42 11.96
C GLU A 132 -15.42 12.42 11.14
N GLY A 133 -15.58 12.38 9.81
CA GLY A 133 -14.88 11.46 8.90
C GLY A 133 -13.38 11.31 9.18
N TRP A 134 -12.68 12.41 9.41
CA TRP A 134 -11.25 12.36 9.73
C TRP A 134 -10.96 11.66 11.08
N ALA A 135 -11.60 12.14 12.16
CA ALA A 135 -11.29 11.70 13.52
C ALA A 135 -11.77 10.27 13.78
N TRP A 136 -12.95 9.92 13.27
CA TRP A 136 -13.53 8.59 13.38
C TRP A 136 -12.66 7.53 12.73
N ASN A 137 -12.17 7.79 11.51
CA ASN A 137 -11.33 6.83 10.81
C ASN A 137 -9.96 6.65 11.47
N GLN A 138 -9.36 7.71 12.02
CA GLN A 138 -8.15 7.60 12.84
C GLN A 138 -8.39 6.71 14.07
N ALA A 139 -9.48 6.97 14.81
CA ALA A 139 -9.85 6.19 15.99
C ALA A 139 -10.10 4.72 15.65
N MET A 140 -10.77 4.41 14.53
CA MET A 140 -11.02 3.05 14.08
C MET A 140 -9.75 2.30 13.68
N LEU A 141 -8.81 2.96 13.01
CA LEU A 141 -7.50 2.40 12.66
C LEU A 141 -6.68 2.11 13.93
N ASP A 142 -6.63 3.06 14.87
CA ASP A 142 -5.89 2.91 16.13
C ASP A 142 -6.51 1.85 17.04
N LEU A 143 -7.83 1.84 17.18
CA LEU A 143 -8.59 0.81 17.91
C LEU A 143 -8.27 -0.57 17.35
N GLY A 144 -8.29 -0.73 16.03
CA GLY A 144 -7.92 -1.98 15.37
C GLY A 144 -6.46 -2.36 15.61
N ALA A 145 -5.54 -1.40 15.54
CA ALA A 145 -4.10 -1.66 15.64
C ALA A 145 -3.63 -1.98 17.07
N THR A 146 -4.24 -1.36 18.09
CA THR A 146 -3.68 -1.34 19.46
C THR A 146 -4.52 -2.07 20.51
N VAL A 147 -5.85 -2.09 20.36
CA VAL A 147 -6.76 -2.63 21.40
C VAL A 147 -7.51 -3.85 20.87
N CYS A 148 -8.23 -3.72 19.75
CA CYS A 148 -8.94 -4.81 19.08
C CYS A 148 -7.97 -5.62 18.19
N THR A 149 -6.85 -6.05 18.76
CA THR A 149 -5.79 -6.78 18.05
C THR A 149 -6.27 -8.17 17.62
N ARG A 150 -5.60 -8.75 16.63
CA ARG A 150 -5.96 -10.09 16.12
C ARG A 150 -5.78 -11.17 17.19
N ARG A 151 -4.70 -11.11 17.95
CA ARG A 151 -4.37 -12.08 19.01
C ARG A 151 -4.38 -11.35 20.35
N ALA A 152 -5.08 -11.89 21.33
CA ALA A 152 -5.25 -11.31 22.66
C ALA A 152 -5.75 -9.84 22.61
N PRO A 153 -6.96 -9.60 22.07
CA PRO A 153 -7.56 -8.27 22.11
C PRO A 153 -7.81 -7.84 23.57
N ARG A 154 -7.68 -6.55 23.84
CA ARG A 154 -7.88 -5.98 25.18
C ARG A 154 -9.33 -5.55 25.37
N CYS A 155 -10.26 -6.52 25.38
CA CYS A 155 -11.69 -6.21 25.45
C CYS A 155 -12.10 -5.40 26.69
N GLY A 156 -11.39 -5.56 27.81
CA GLY A 156 -11.62 -4.75 29.02
C GLY A 156 -11.21 -3.27 28.90
N GLU A 157 -10.35 -2.93 27.93
CA GLU A 157 -9.94 -1.55 27.61
C GLU A 157 -10.69 -1.00 26.39
N CYS A 158 -11.55 -1.80 25.74
CA CYS A 158 -12.16 -1.46 24.47
C CYS A 158 -13.33 -0.47 24.66
N PRO A 159 -13.27 0.73 24.06
CA PRO A 159 -14.29 1.77 24.28
C PRO A 159 -15.66 1.40 23.70
N VAL A 160 -15.71 0.42 22.80
CA VAL A 160 -16.95 -0.03 22.14
C VAL A 160 -17.42 -1.40 22.61
N VAL A 161 -16.87 -1.92 23.73
CA VAL A 161 -17.19 -3.28 24.22
C VAL A 161 -18.69 -3.46 24.50
N ALA A 162 -19.36 -2.43 25.05
CA ALA A 162 -20.79 -2.46 25.32
C ALA A 162 -21.66 -2.59 24.05
N HIS A 163 -21.09 -2.29 22.88
CA HIS A 163 -21.75 -2.37 21.57
C HIS A 163 -21.17 -3.49 20.70
N CYS A 164 -20.31 -4.35 21.27
CA CYS A 164 -19.65 -5.43 20.54
C CYS A 164 -20.42 -6.74 20.69
N ALA A 165 -20.93 -7.29 19.58
CA ALA A 165 -21.65 -8.56 19.62
C ALA A 165 -20.73 -9.79 19.76
N TRP A 166 -19.41 -9.63 19.58
CA TRP A 166 -18.44 -10.69 19.87
C TRP A 166 -17.97 -10.61 21.33
N ASP A 167 -18.10 -11.72 22.06
CA ASP A 167 -17.79 -11.87 23.49
C ASP A 167 -16.28 -11.92 23.82
N GLY A 168 -15.42 -11.86 22.80
CA GLY A 168 -13.97 -11.92 22.95
C GLY A 168 -13.39 -13.33 23.13
N GLN A 169 -14.25 -14.36 23.21
CA GLN A 169 -13.86 -15.73 23.60
C GLN A 169 -14.34 -16.79 22.60
N SER A 170 -15.53 -16.60 22.04
CA SER A 170 -16.09 -17.41 20.97
C SER A 170 -15.28 -17.31 19.67
N ALA A 171 -15.61 -18.16 18.70
CA ALA A 171 -14.94 -18.20 17.41
C ALA A 171 -14.88 -16.80 16.75
N ASP A 172 -13.68 -16.33 16.43
CA ASP A 172 -13.47 -14.97 15.90
C ASP A 172 -14.17 -14.82 14.54
N PRO A 173 -15.11 -13.87 14.39
CA PRO A 173 -15.81 -13.64 13.13
C PRO A 173 -14.93 -13.00 12.04
N ALA A 174 -13.79 -12.41 12.41
CA ALA A 174 -12.91 -11.77 11.46
C ALA A 174 -12.08 -12.79 10.65
N PRO A 175 -11.83 -12.52 9.36
CA PRO A 175 -11.02 -13.42 8.55
C PRO A 175 -9.58 -13.53 9.08
N GLY A 176 -9.04 -14.74 9.06
CA GLY A 176 -7.62 -14.97 9.34
C GLY A 176 -6.72 -14.31 8.29
N ALA A 177 -5.52 -13.89 8.67
CA ALA A 177 -4.51 -13.46 7.69
C ALA A 177 -3.88 -14.67 7.01
N ASN A 178 -3.61 -14.51 5.72
CA ASN A 178 -2.82 -15.44 4.93
C ASN A 178 -1.39 -15.54 5.47
N ARG A 179 -0.85 -16.76 5.49
CA ARG A 179 0.54 -16.98 5.85
C ARG A 179 1.42 -16.49 4.70
N GLN A 180 2.18 -15.44 4.93
CA GLN A 180 3.18 -15.00 3.97
C GLN A 180 4.33 -16.01 3.94
N SER A 181 4.80 -16.38 2.75
CA SER A 181 5.95 -17.27 2.58
C SER A 181 7.22 -16.66 3.17
N THR A 182 8.30 -17.44 3.26
CA THR A 182 9.63 -16.96 3.70
C THR A 182 10.22 -15.98 2.69
N PHE A 183 10.89 -14.93 3.17
CA PHE A 183 11.49 -13.90 2.29
C PHE A 183 12.82 -14.35 1.72
N GLU A 184 13.66 -14.93 2.58
CA GLU A 184 14.95 -15.48 2.18
C GLU A 184 14.76 -16.55 1.10
N GLY A 185 15.55 -16.45 0.03
CA GLY A 185 15.54 -17.35 -1.12
C GLY A 185 14.35 -17.20 -2.08
N SER A 186 13.43 -16.25 -1.85
CA SER A 186 12.23 -16.10 -2.67
C SER A 186 12.42 -15.17 -3.88
N ASP A 187 11.56 -15.29 -4.90
CA ASP A 187 11.65 -14.46 -6.12
C ASP A 187 11.57 -12.95 -5.81
N ARG A 188 10.82 -12.56 -4.77
CA ARG A 188 10.75 -11.17 -4.29
C ARG A 188 12.08 -10.64 -3.73
N GLN A 189 12.94 -11.50 -3.19
CA GLN A 189 14.26 -11.09 -2.72
C GLN A 189 15.17 -10.79 -3.91
N GLY A 190 15.20 -11.68 -4.92
CA GLY A 190 15.95 -11.44 -6.16
C GLY A 190 15.47 -10.19 -6.90
N ARG A 191 14.14 -9.98 -7.00
CA ARG A 191 13.55 -8.72 -7.51
C ARG A 191 14.03 -7.49 -6.72
N GLY A 192 14.09 -7.60 -5.40
CA GLY A 192 14.57 -6.53 -4.52
C GLY A 192 16.01 -6.16 -4.85
N ARG A 193 16.91 -7.15 -4.91
CA ARG A 193 18.33 -6.96 -5.23
C ARG A 193 18.55 -6.34 -6.60
N LEU A 194 17.84 -6.81 -7.63
CA LEU A 194 17.91 -6.22 -8.97
C LEU A 194 17.44 -4.77 -8.98
N VAL A 195 16.31 -4.44 -8.35
CA VAL A 195 15.86 -3.04 -8.28
C VAL A 195 16.82 -2.18 -7.47
N ASP A 196 17.43 -2.72 -6.40
CA ASP A 196 18.44 -2.00 -5.62
C ASP A 196 19.67 -1.68 -6.49
N ALA A 197 20.20 -2.64 -7.25
CA ALA A 197 21.30 -2.41 -8.19
C ALA A 197 20.94 -1.41 -9.30
N LEU A 198 19.73 -1.50 -9.86
CA LEU A 198 19.24 -0.59 -10.90
C LEU A 198 19.16 0.88 -10.44
N ARG A 199 19.06 1.13 -9.13
CA ARG A 199 19.09 2.49 -8.58
C ARG A 199 20.48 3.11 -8.62
N ASP A 200 21.52 2.29 -8.61
CA ASP A 200 22.91 2.73 -8.63
C ASP A 200 23.43 2.84 -10.08
N GLY A 201 22.90 2.05 -11.00
CA GLY A 201 23.21 2.15 -12.43
C GLY A 201 22.61 1.04 -13.28
N PRO A 202 22.93 1.00 -14.59
CA PRO A 202 22.56 -0.10 -15.47
C PRO A 202 23.09 -1.44 -14.94
N VAL A 203 22.31 -2.50 -15.10
CA VAL A 203 22.72 -3.88 -14.81
C VAL A 203 22.87 -4.62 -16.14
N ALA A 204 24.08 -5.05 -16.48
CA ALA A 204 24.27 -5.86 -17.69
C ALA A 204 23.44 -7.14 -17.59
N ILE A 205 22.82 -7.56 -18.70
CA ILE A 205 21.98 -8.77 -18.74
C ILE A 205 22.79 -10.01 -18.30
N ALA A 206 24.07 -10.06 -18.67
CA ALA A 206 24.99 -11.12 -18.26
C ALA A 206 25.17 -11.22 -16.73
N ASP A 207 25.03 -10.10 -16.00
CA ASP A 207 25.22 -10.04 -14.55
C ASP A 207 23.93 -10.29 -13.76
N VAL A 208 22.78 -10.43 -14.42
CA VAL A 208 21.48 -10.65 -13.76
C VAL A 208 21.49 -11.85 -12.80
N PRO A 209 22.05 -13.04 -13.15
CA PRO A 209 22.15 -14.16 -12.22
C PRO A 209 22.93 -13.83 -10.95
N LEU A 210 24.04 -13.10 -11.08
CA LEU A 210 24.89 -12.69 -9.97
C LEU A 210 24.16 -11.68 -9.07
N VAL A 211 23.57 -10.64 -9.66
CA VAL A 211 22.87 -9.56 -8.92
C VAL A 211 21.61 -10.08 -8.22
N ALA A 212 20.83 -10.94 -8.88
CA ALA A 212 19.67 -11.59 -8.25
C ALA A 212 20.09 -12.54 -7.10
N GLY A 213 21.35 -12.98 -7.09
CA GLY A 213 21.94 -13.89 -6.11
C GLY A 213 21.63 -15.37 -6.40
N TRP A 214 21.51 -15.73 -7.68
CA TRP A 214 21.36 -17.10 -8.17
C TRP A 214 22.35 -17.37 -9.32
N PRO A 215 23.67 -17.34 -9.06
CA PRO A 215 24.67 -17.57 -10.10
C PRO A 215 24.52 -18.94 -10.77
N ASP A 216 24.06 -19.95 -10.02
CA ASP A 216 23.87 -21.33 -10.49
C ASP A 216 22.47 -21.60 -11.07
N ASP A 217 21.57 -20.62 -11.09
CA ASP A 217 20.22 -20.73 -11.67
C ASP A 217 19.88 -19.50 -12.52
N PRO A 218 20.55 -19.34 -13.69
CA PRO A 218 20.36 -18.19 -14.56
C PRO A 218 18.94 -18.12 -15.13
N THR A 219 18.29 -19.26 -15.39
CA THR A 219 16.93 -19.31 -15.91
C THR A 219 15.94 -18.64 -14.96
N ARG A 220 16.04 -18.92 -13.65
CA ARG A 220 15.22 -18.26 -12.64
C ARG A 220 15.51 -16.77 -12.55
N ALA A 221 16.78 -16.38 -12.57
CA ALA A 221 17.19 -14.99 -12.46
C ALA A 221 16.65 -14.14 -13.63
N HIS A 222 16.75 -14.64 -14.87
CA HIS A 222 16.22 -13.96 -16.05
C HIS A 222 14.71 -13.87 -16.02
N ARG A 223 13.99 -14.95 -15.66
CA ARG A 223 12.53 -14.88 -15.46
C ARG A 223 12.12 -13.80 -14.45
N VAL A 224 12.91 -13.65 -13.38
CA VAL A 224 12.70 -12.61 -12.38
C VAL A 224 12.99 -11.21 -12.95
N ALA A 225 14.05 -11.04 -13.73
CA ALA A 225 14.32 -9.78 -14.43
C ALA A 225 13.21 -9.42 -15.45
N ASP A 226 12.76 -10.39 -16.26
CA ASP A 226 11.66 -10.22 -17.22
C ASP A 226 10.39 -9.75 -16.51
N SER A 227 10.12 -10.29 -15.32
CA SER A 227 8.99 -9.85 -14.51
C SER A 227 9.12 -8.40 -13.99
N LEU A 228 10.34 -7.85 -13.87
CA LEU A 228 10.53 -6.42 -13.59
C LEU A 228 10.24 -5.57 -14.82
N VAL A 229 10.67 -6.03 -16.00
CA VAL A 229 10.39 -5.37 -17.28
C VAL A 229 8.89 -5.34 -17.56
N ALA A 230 8.21 -6.48 -17.38
CA ALA A 230 6.75 -6.59 -17.55
C ALA A 230 5.96 -5.68 -16.59
N ASP A 231 6.49 -5.45 -15.38
CA ASP A 231 5.91 -4.52 -14.40
C ASP A 231 6.29 -3.04 -14.64
N GLY A 232 7.13 -2.76 -15.65
CA GLY A 232 7.66 -1.43 -15.95
C GLY A 232 8.72 -0.92 -14.97
N LEU A 233 9.26 -1.79 -14.10
CA LEU A 233 10.31 -1.43 -13.12
C LEU A 233 11.71 -1.41 -13.72
N ALA A 234 11.87 -1.98 -14.91
CA ALA A 234 13.09 -1.93 -15.69
C ALA A 234 12.73 -1.85 -17.18
N VAL A 235 13.66 -1.34 -17.98
CA VAL A 235 13.59 -1.40 -19.45
C VAL A 235 14.90 -1.97 -19.99
N VAL A 236 14.82 -2.70 -21.10
CA VAL A 236 16.00 -3.22 -21.79
C VAL A 236 16.56 -2.10 -22.67
N SER A 237 17.83 -1.78 -22.47
CA SER A 237 18.58 -0.79 -23.25
C SER A 237 19.89 -1.41 -23.71
N GLY A 238 19.93 -1.88 -24.95
CA GLY A 238 21.08 -2.64 -25.46
C GLY A 238 21.22 -3.98 -24.74
N ASP A 239 22.38 -4.22 -24.14
CA ASP A 239 22.72 -5.41 -23.38
C ASP A 239 22.54 -5.24 -21.85
N ALA A 240 21.85 -4.18 -21.42
CA ALA A 240 21.62 -3.86 -20.03
C ALA A 240 20.14 -3.61 -19.70
N LEU A 241 19.82 -3.80 -18.42
CA LEU A 241 18.60 -3.33 -17.79
C LEU A 241 18.87 -1.96 -17.17
N VAL A 242 17.93 -1.03 -17.35
CA VAL A 242 17.96 0.30 -16.71
C VAL A 242 16.61 0.61 -16.08
N LEU A 243 16.57 1.57 -15.14
CA LEU A 243 15.30 2.11 -14.66
C LEU A 243 14.58 2.88 -15.80
N PRO A 244 13.24 2.88 -15.82
CA PRO A 244 12.44 3.59 -16.82
C PRO A 244 12.56 5.11 -16.74
#